data_AF-K1UKD4-F1
#
_entry.id   AF-K1UKD4-F1
#
_cell.length_a   1.000
_cell.length_b   1.000
_cell.length_c   1.000
_cell.angle_alpha   90.00
_cell.angle_beta   90.00
_cell.angle_gamma   90.00
#
_symmetry.space_group_name_H-M   'P 1'
#
loop_
_entity.id
_entity.type
_entity.pdbx_description
1 polymer ?
#
loop_
_entity_poly.entity_id
_entity_poly.type
_entity_poly.pdbx_seq_one_letter_code
_entity_poly.pdbx_strand_id
1 'polypeptide(L)'
;EALYYGINALSNNLIMVDRKLLKNPNGLILGTPGSGKSFSAKREIANCFLLTSDDVIICDPEAEYAPLVERLHGQVIKISPTSTNYINPMDLNLDYSDDESPLSLKSDFILSLCELIVGGKDGLQPVQKTIIDRCVRLVYQDYLNDPRPENMPILEDLYDLLRAQDEKEAQYIATALEIYVTGSLNVFNHRSNVDINNRIVCYDIKELGKQLKKIGMLVVQDQVWNRVTINRAARKSTRYYIDEMHLLLKEEQTAAYTVEIWKRFRKWGGIPTGITQNVKDLLSSREVENIFENS
;
A
#
# COMPACT_ATOMS: atom_id res chain seq x y z
N GLU A 1 -10.95 1.69 22.53
CA GLU A 1 -10.31 1.66 23.85
C GLU A 1 -9.03 2.48 23.80
N ALA A 2 -8.68 3.13 24.90
CA ALA A 2 -7.47 3.96 24.97
C ALA A 2 -6.22 3.08 25.01
N LEU A 3 -5.24 3.39 24.16
CA LEU A 3 -3.95 2.72 24.10
C LEU A 3 -2.90 3.47 24.93
N TYR A 4 -1.93 2.74 25.48
CA TYR A 4 -0.82 3.32 26.23
C TYR A 4 0.24 3.93 25.29
N TYR A 5 0.49 5.24 25.45
CA TYR A 5 1.49 5.99 24.67
C TYR A 5 2.74 6.36 25.48
N GLY A 6 2.70 6.26 26.80
CA GLY A 6 3.86 6.55 27.64
C GLY A 6 3.47 7.17 28.97
N ILE A 7 4.44 7.84 29.57
CA ILE A 7 4.30 8.55 30.83
C ILE A 7 4.63 10.01 30.57
N ASN A 8 3.85 10.92 31.16
CA ASN A 8 4.15 12.33 31.13
C ASN A 8 5.43 12.58 31.92
N ALA A 9 6.44 13.18 31.29
CA ALA A 9 7.76 13.37 31.89
C ALA A 9 7.78 14.30 33.12
N LEU A 10 6.75 15.14 33.30
CA LEU A 10 6.65 16.08 34.41
C LEU A 10 5.79 15.53 35.56
N SER A 11 4.61 15.01 35.23
CA SER A 11 3.64 14.56 36.24
C SER A 11 3.76 13.09 36.59
N ASN A 12 4.51 12.30 35.82
CA ASN A 12 4.56 10.84 35.90
C ASN A 12 3.19 10.14 35.68
N ASN A 13 2.19 10.86 35.19
CA ASN A 13 0.89 10.29 34.86
C ASN A 13 0.94 9.50 33.55
N LEU A 14 0.11 8.46 33.46
CA LEU A 14 -0.05 7.67 32.24
C LEU A 14 -0.67 8.51 31.12
N ILE A 15 -0.10 8.40 29.92
CA ILE A 15 -0.67 8.97 28.71
C ILE A 15 -1.39 7.83 27.99
N MET A 16 -2.72 7.91 28.00
CA MET A 16 -3.63 6.96 27.35
C MET A 16 -4.40 7.70 26.26
N VAL A 17 -4.42 7.18 25.04
CA VAL A 17 -5.08 7.84 23.89
C VAL A 17 -5.83 6.80 23.07
N ASP A 18 -7.11 7.06 22.80
CA ASP A 18 -7.86 6.37 21.75
C ASP A 18 -7.86 7.23 20.49
N ARG A 19 -7.03 6.87 19.50
CA ARG A 19 -6.93 7.61 18.23
C ARG A 19 -8.26 7.69 17.48
N LYS A 20 -9.19 6.75 17.70
CA LYS A 20 -10.51 6.78 17.06
C LYS A 20 -11.42 7.89 17.57
N LEU A 21 -11.13 8.44 18.76
CA LEU A 21 -11.87 9.56 19.35
C LEU A 21 -11.27 10.93 18.96
N LEU A 22 -10.11 10.94 18.32
CA LEU A 22 -9.50 12.17 17.83
C LEU A 22 -10.16 12.64 16.54
N LYS A 23 -10.01 13.94 16.21
CA LYS A 23 -10.46 14.49 14.91
C LYS A 23 -9.84 13.76 13.72
N ASN A 24 -8.62 13.27 13.91
CA ASN A 24 -7.91 12.46 12.95
C ASN A 24 -7.31 11.24 13.66
N PRO A 25 -7.67 10.01 13.24
CA PRO A 25 -7.09 8.82 13.79
C PRO A 25 -5.73 8.49 13.17
N ASN A 26 -5.31 9.09 12.06
CA ASN A 26 -4.04 8.82 11.37
C ASN A 26 -2.83 9.23 12.24
N GLY A 27 -1.63 8.87 11.82
CA GLY A 27 -0.46 9.06 12.68
C GLY A 27 0.86 9.01 11.94
N LEU A 28 1.87 9.65 12.53
CA LEU A 28 3.23 9.70 12.02
C LEU A 28 4.23 9.47 13.16
N ILE A 29 5.14 8.52 12.95
CA ILE A 29 6.26 8.22 13.85
C ILE A 29 7.55 8.65 13.15
N LEU A 30 8.09 9.79 13.59
CA LEU A 30 9.31 10.39 13.04
C LEU A 30 10.46 10.26 14.05
N GLY A 31 11.66 9.99 13.57
CA GLY A 31 12.84 9.93 14.43
C GLY A 31 14.09 9.46 13.71
N THR A 32 15.26 9.96 14.11
CA THR A 32 16.54 9.53 13.51
C THR A 32 16.78 8.03 13.67
N PRO A 33 17.65 7.40 12.86
CA PRO A 33 18.07 6.00 13.08
C PRO A 33 18.53 5.79 14.53
N GLY A 34 18.10 4.71 15.17
CA GLY A 34 18.42 4.41 16.58
C GLY A 34 17.58 5.12 17.64
N SER A 35 16.67 6.03 17.28
CA SER A 35 15.81 6.76 18.22
C SER A 35 14.68 5.96 18.88
N GLY A 36 14.52 4.68 18.54
CA GLY A 36 13.46 3.82 19.08
C GLY A 36 12.11 3.88 18.34
N LYS A 37 12.08 4.36 17.08
CA LYS A 37 10.86 4.36 16.24
C LYS A 37 10.18 2.99 16.17
N SER A 38 10.91 1.96 15.75
CA SER A 38 10.37 0.61 15.59
C SER A 38 9.94 0.00 16.92
N PHE A 39 10.62 0.36 18.01
CA PHE A 39 10.18 -0.03 19.36
C PHE A 39 8.84 0.61 19.72
N SER A 40 8.69 1.91 19.49
CA SER A 40 7.43 2.63 19.72
C SER A 40 6.28 2.07 18.87
N ALA A 41 6.55 1.79 17.59
CA ALA A 41 5.58 1.19 16.66
C ALA A 41 5.17 -0.22 17.10
N LYS A 42 6.13 -1.10 17.41
CA LYS A 42 5.87 -2.46 17.92
C LYS A 42 5.04 -2.46 19.20
N ARG A 43 5.31 -1.51 20.11
CA ARG A 43 4.53 -1.34 21.34
C ARG A 43 3.09 -0.92 21.03
N GLU A 44 2.89 0.03 20.12
CA GLU A 44 1.55 0.45 19.70
C GLU A 44 0.78 -0.70 19.03
N ILE A 45 1.42 -1.45 18.13
CA ILE A 45 0.86 -2.63 17.46
C ILE A 45 0.42 -3.68 18.49
N ALA A 46 1.30 -4.03 19.43
CA ALA A 46 0.99 -5.02 20.46
C ALA A 46 -0.17 -4.57 21.36
N ASN A 47 -0.17 -3.31 21.82
CA ASN A 47 -1.27 -2.76 22.62
C ASN A 47 -2.58 -2.76 21.84
N CYS A 48 -2.56 -2.36 20.57
CA CYS A 48 -3.74 -2.39 19.71
C CYS A 48 -4.28 -3.82 19.56
N PHE A 49 -3.41 -4.77 19.28
CA PHE A 49 -3.80 -6.17 19.08
C PHE A 49 -4.46 -6.76 20.34
N LEU A 50 -3.90 -6.46 21.51
CA LEU A 50 -4.40 -6.99 22.79
C LEU A 50 -5.69 -6.31 23.28
N LEU A 51 -5.90 -5.03 23.00
CA LEU A 51 -7.00 -4.22 23.57
C LEU A 51 -8.17 -3.98 22.61
N THR A 52 -8.01 -4.29 21.32
CA THR A 52 -9.07 -4.02 20.34
C THR A 52 -9.42 -5.29 19.58
N SER A 53 -10.41 -5.20 18.69
CA SER A 53 -10.67 -6.19 17.65
C SER A 53 -10.18 -5.71 16.28
N ASP A 54 -9.36 -4.65 16.22
CA ASP A 54 -8.88 -4.07 14.97
C ASP A 54 -8.01 -5.08 14.21
N ASP A 55 -8.09 -5.06 12.88
CA ASP A 55 -7.09 -5.71 12.05
C ASP A 55 -5.84 -4.84 11.98
N VAL A 56 -4.67 -5.46 11.95
CA VAL A 56 -3.39 -4.79 11.92
C VAL A 56 -2.59 -5.30 10.72
N ILE A 57 -2.28 -4.41 9.80
CA ILE A 57 -1.46 -4.70 8.64
C ILE A 57 -0.18 -3.88 8.71
N ILE A 58 0.95 -4.50 8.39
CA ILE A 58 2.28 -3.90 8.43
C ILE A 58 2.94 -4.08 7.07
N CYS A 59 3.44 -3.00 6.48
CA CYS A 59 4.35 -3.03 5.33
C CYS A 59 5.79 -2.87 5.86
N ASP A 60 6.60 -3.92 5.72
CA ASP A 60 7.89 -4.08 6.40
C ASP A 60 9.04 -4.27 5.39
N PRO A 61 9.61 -3.18 4.86
CA PRO A 61 10.75 -3.24 3.95
C PRO A 61 12.08 -3.63 4.60
N GLU A 62 12.17 -3.73 5.93
CA GLU A 62 13.41 -4.01 6.67
C GLU A 62 13.34 -5.34 7.47
N ALA A 63 12.22 -6.04 7.41
CA ALA A 63 11.89 -7.27 8.15
C ALA A 63 12.05 -7.12 9.67
N GLU A 64 11.65 -5.98 10.24
CA GLU A 64 11.75 -5.73 11.69
C GLU A 64 10.54 -6.25 12.49
N TYR A 65 9.39 -6.43 11.86
CA TYR A 65 8.11 -6.70 12.53
C TYR A 65 7.68 -8.17 12.49
N ALA A 66 8.25 -8.98 11.59
CA ALA A 66 7.96 -10.41 11.50
C ALA A 66 8.04 -11.15 12.86
N PRO A 67 9.08 -10.97 13.70
CA PRO A 67 9.15 -11.65 15.01
C PRO A 67 8.09 -11.21 16.03
N LEU A 68 7.47 -10.05 15.85
CA LEU A 68 6.34 -9.61 16.67
C LEU A 68 5.06 -10.29 16.18
N VAL A 69 4.83 -10.28 14.86
CA VAL A 69 3.64 -10.86 14.25
C VAL A 69 3.55 -12.36 14.51
N GLU A 70 4.64 -13.10 14.37
CA GLU A 70 4.70 -14.54 14.68
C GLU A 70 4.35 -14.82 16.15
N ARG A 71 4.84 -13.99 17.08
CA ARG A 71 4.52 -14.11 18.52
C ARG A 71 3.05 -13.81 18.84
N LEU A 72 2.39 -13.02 18.01
CA LEU A 72 0.95 -12.73 18.13
C LEU A 72 0.10 -13.72 17.33
N HIS A 73 0.68 -14.84 16.86
CA HIS A 73 0.03 -15.84 16.00
C HIS A 73 -0.54 -15.23 14.71
N GLY A 74 0.10 -14.16 14.25
CA GLY A 74 -0.19 -13.51 12.99
C GLY A 74 0.43 -14.23 11.79
N GLN A 75 0.28 -13.60 10.65
CA GLN A 75 0.78 -14.11 9.38
C GLN A 75 1.87 -13.20 8.83
N VAL A 76 3.00 -13.79 8.43
CA VAL A 76 4.07 -13.10 7.71
C VAL A 76 4.02 -13.55 6.25
N ILE A 77 3.72 -12.61 5.36
CA ILE A 77 3.68 -12.80 3.92
C ILE A 77 4.98 -12.27 3.36
N LYS A 78 5.89 -13.19 3.02
CA LYS A 78 7.18 -12.85 2.43
C LYS A 78 7.05 -12.70 0.91
N ILE A 79 7.31 -11.51 0.39
CA ILE A 79 7.28 -11.21 -1.06
C ILE A 79 8.73 -11.04 -1.53
N SER A 80 9.17 -11.94 -2.42
CA SER A 80 10.53 -11.90 -2.99
C SER A 80 10.60 -12.70 -4.29
N PRO A 81 11.64 -12.50 -5.12
CA PRO A 81 11.83 -13.30 -6.33
C PRO A 81 12.00 -14.81 -6.10
N THR A 82 12.35 -15.22 -4.89
CA THR A 82 12.52 -16.64 -4.50
C THR A 82 11.35 -17.18 -3.69
N SER A 83 10.37 -16.35 -3.37
CA SER A 83 9.16 -16.74 -2.64
C SER A 83 8.13 -17.34 -3.58
N THR A 84 7.30 -18.23 -3.04
CA THR A 84 6.10 -18.77 -3.70
C THR A 84 4.84 -18.00 -3.34
N ASN A 85 4.94 -16.98 -2.49
CA ASN A 85 3.82 -16.09 -2.16
C ASN A 85 3.75 -14.96 -3.19
N TYR A 86 2.56 -14.79 -3.77
CA TYR A 86 2.28 -13.78 -4.78
C TYR A 86 1.09 -12.93 -4.38
N ILE A 87 1.19 -11.66 -4.76
CA ILE A 87 0.12 -10.68 -4.65
C ILE A 87 -0.05 -10.06 -6.02
N ASN A 88 -1.24 -10.22 -6.58
CA ASN A 88 -1.61 -9.66 -7.86
C ASN A 88 -1.91 -8.16 -7.70
N PRO A 89 -1.13 -7.26 -8.34
CA PRO A 89 -1.43 -5.84 -8.37
C PRO A 89 -2.69 -5.54 -9.18
N MET A 90 -3.21 -6.49 -9.97
CA MET A 90 -4.44 -6.33 -10.75
C MET A 90 -5.69 -6.81 -10.01
N ASP A 91 -5.59 -7.19 -8.72
CA ASP A 91 -6.78 -7.57 -7.96
C ASP A 91 -7.72 -6.37 -7.75
N LEU A 92 -8.98 -6.50 -8.16
CA LEU A 92 -10.01 -5.48 -8.01
C LEU A 92 -11.14 -5.98 -7.11
N ASN A 93 -11.42 -5.28 -6.02
CA ASN A 93 -12.63 -5.48 -5.22
C ASN A 93 -13.73 -4.52 -5.74
N LEU A 94 -14.93 -5.04 -5.96
CA LEU A 94 -16.05 -4.23 -6.46
C LEU A 94 -16.62 -3.29 -5.38
N ASP A 95 -16.33 -3.55 -4.11
CA ASP A 95 -16.75 -2.73 -2.97
C ASP A 95 -15.78 -1.54 -2.69
N TYR A 96 -14.95 -1.15 -3.67
CA TYR A 96 -13.89 -0.14 -3.51
C TYR A 96 -14.39 1.25 -3.12
N SER A 97 -15.68 1.56 -3.34
CA SER A 97 -16.16 2.94 -3.19
C SER A 97 -17.69 3.05 -3.12
N ASP A 98 -18.20 4.01 -2.33
CA ASP A 98 -19.64 4.34 -2.26
C ASP A 98 -20.09 5.30 -3.40
N ASP A 99 -19.18 6.12 -3.95
CA ASP A 99 -19.50 7.27 -4.82
C ASP A 99 -18.72 7.35 -6.16
N GLU A 100 -17.72 6.49 -6.35
CA GLU A 100 -16.83 6.38 -7.52
C GLU A 100 -16.77 4.95 -8.08
N SER A 101 -16.39 4.83 -9.36
CA SER A 101 -16.12 3.52 -9.94
C SER A 101 -14.87 2.89 -9.31
N PRO A 102 -14.93 1.63 -8.81
CA PRO A 102 -13.76 0.85 -8.38
C PRO A 102 -12.59 0.90 -9.38
N LEU A 103 -12.95 0.92 -10.67
CA LEU A 103 -12.02 0.96 -11.78
C LEU A 103 -11.24 2.29 -11.84
N SER A 104 -11.82 3.41 -11.41
CA SER A 104 -11.12 4.71 -11.41
C SER A 104 -9.95 4.70 -10.43
N LEU A 105 -10.19 4.30 -9.18
CA LEU A 105 -9.13 4.20 -8.18
C LEU A 105 -8.08 3.15 -8.58
N LYS A 106 -8.51 2.07 -9.25
CA LYS A 106 -7.60 1.07 -9.79
C LYS A 106 -6.76 1.63 -10.95
N SER A 107 -7.33 2.44 -11.84
CA SER A 107 -6.59 3.15 -12.87
C SER A 107 -5.52 4.05 -12.26
N ASP A 108 -5.83 4.81 -11.21
CA ASP A 108 -4.86 5.69 -10.53
C ASP A 108 -3.72 4.90 -9.87
N PHE A 109 -4.04 3.75 -9.28
CA PHE A 109 -3.05 2.79 -8.79
C PHE A 109 -2.14 2.28 -9.91
N ILE A 110 -2.71 1.82 -11.04
CA ILE A 110 -1.92 1.29 -12.16
C ILE A 110 -1.09 2.38 -12.84
N LEU A 111 -1.59 3.61 -12.91
CA LEU A 111 -0.80 4.77 -13.37
C LEU A 111 0.41 5.01 -12.47
N SER A 112 0.23 4.97 -11.15
CA SER A 112 1.32 5.09 -10.18
C SER A 112 2.32 3.94 -10.29
N LEU A 113 1.84 2.71 -10.49
CA LEU A 113 2.67 1.54 -10.74
C LEU A 113 3.52 1.70 -12.00
N CYS A 114 2.89 2.12 -13.11
CA CYS A 114 3.58 2.36 -14.38
C CYS A 114 4.58 3.51 -14.29
N GLU A 115 4.32 4.56 -13.49
CA GLU A 115 5.28 5.64 -13.23
C GLU A 115 6.56 5.09 -12.57
N LEU A 116 6.42 4.25 -11.54
CA LEU A 116 7.56 3.61 -10.87
C LEU A 116 8.35 2.67 -11.80
N ILE A 117 7.65 2.01 -12.72
CA ILE A 117 8.23 1.05 -13.67
C ILE A 117 8.99 1.76 -14.79
N VAL A 118 8.35 2.72 -15.45
CA VAL A 118 8.94 3.52 -16.54
C VAL A 118 10.08 4.38 -16.01
N GLY A 119 9.91 4.95 -14.82
CA GLY A 119 10.86 5.85 -14.20
C GLY A 119 11.14 7.11 -15.02
N GLY A 120 12.23 7.80 -14.69
CA GLY A 120 12.65 9.03 -15.37
C GLY A 120 12.31 10.30 -14.60
N LYS A 121 12.92 11.43 -15.00
CA LYS A 121 12.73 12.73 -14.34
C LYS A 121 11.36 13.36 -14.61
N ASP A 122 10.79 13.07 -15.77
CA ASP A 122 9.57 13.72 -16.25
C ASP A 122 8.30 12.87 -16.00
N GLY A 123 8.46 11.68 -15.37
CA GLY A 123 7.36 10.74 -15.11
C GLY A 123 6.63 10.31 -16.38
N LEU A 124 5.36 9.95 -16.23
CA LEU A 124 4.48 9.58 -17.35
C LEU A 124 3.98 10.83 -18.10
N GLN A 125 4.15 10.84 -19.42
CA GLN A 125 3.60 11.86 -20.30
C GLN A 125 2.06 11.78 -20.39
N PRO A 126 1.35 12.89 -20.66
CA PRO A 126 -0.12 12.87 -20.75
C PRO A 126 -0.68 11.81 -21.70
N VAL A 127 -0.04 11.60 -22.86
CA VAL A 127 -0.43 10.57 -23.83
C VAL A 127 -0.27 9.17 -23.26
N GLN A 128 0.83 8.91 -22.53
CA GLN A 128 1.06 7.63 -21.85
C GLN A 128 0.00 7.35 -20.79
N LYS A 129 -0.37 8.38 -20.00
CA LYS A 129 -1.44 8.26 -18.99
C LYS A 129 -2.78 7.88 -19.64
N THR A 130 -3.15 8.54 -20.73
CA THR A 130 -4.38 8.24 -21.49
C THR A 130 -4.38 6.80 -22.02
N ILE A 131 -3.25 6.34 -22.57
CA ILE A 131 -3.12 4.96 -23.08
C ILE A 131 -3.25 3.95 -21.94
N ILE A 132 -2.60 4.18 -20.80
CA ILE A 132 -2.68 3.30 -19.63
C ILE A 132 -4.12 3.22 -19.12
N ASP A 133 -4.81 4.37 -18.91
CA ASP A 133 -6.21 4.36 -18.45
C ASP A 133 -7.12 3.61 -19.44
N ARG A 134 -6.95 3.81 -20.75
CA ARG A 134 -7.68 3.06 -21.78
C ARG A 134 -7.44 1.56 -21.66
N CYS A 135 -6.19 1.12 -21.56
CA CYS A 135 -5.84 -0.30 -21.50
C CYS A 135 -6.32 -0.94 -20.20
N VAL A 136 -6.27 -0.23 -19.07
CA VAL A 136 -6.84 -0.68 -17.79
C VAL A 136 -8.34 -0.89 -17.94
N ARG A 137 -9.09 0.04 -18.55
CA ARG A 137 -10.53 -0.16 -18.74
C ARG A 137 -10.85 -1.37 -19.60
N LEU A 138 -10.06 -1.63 -20.63
CA LEU A 138 -10.22 -2.78 -21.52
C LEU A 138 -9.89 -4.10 -20.80
N VAL A 139 -8.79 -4.15 -20.03
CA VAL A 139 -8.34 -5.41 -19.37
C VAL A 139 -9.35 -5.90 -18.34
N TYR A 140 -10.07 -5.00 -17.68
CA TYR A 140 -11.11 -5.38 -16.71
C TYR A 140 -12.48 -5.65 -17.35
N GLN A 141 -12.69 -5.48 -18.66
CA GLN A 141 -14.01 -5.73 -19.27
C GLN A 141 -14.51 -7.15 -19.02
N ASP A 142 -13.65 -8.15 -19.21
CA ASP A 142 -14.02 -9.55 -19.04
C ASP A 142 -14.37 -9.88 -17.59
N TYR A 143 -13.57 -9.38 -16.63
CA TYR A 143 -13.85 -9.53 -15.21
C TYR A 143 -15.14 -8.81 -14.79
N LEU A 144 -15.40 -7.59 -15.27
CA LEU A 144 -16.59 -6.82 -14.90
C LEU A 144 -17.88 -7.43 -15.49
N ASN A 145 -17.78 -8.10 -16.64
CA ASN A 145 -18.91 -8.82 -17.23
C ASN A 145 -19.20 -10.16 -16.51
N ASP A 146 -18.18 -10.82 -15.97
CA ASP A 146 -18.29 -12.09 -15.25
C ASP A 146 -17.28 -12.12 -14.08
N PRO A 147 -17.64 -11.55 -12.90
CA PRO A 147 -16.71 -11.31 -11.80
C PRO A 147 -16.39 -12.59 -11.03
N ARG A 148 -15.53 -13.41 -11.61
CA ARG A 148 -15.00 -14.65 -11.03
C ARG A 148 -13.49 -14.55 -10.82
N PRO A 149 -12.93 -15.19 -9.79
CA PRO A 149 -11.49 -15.17 -9.53
C PRO A 149 -10.63 -15.58 -10.72
N GLU A 150 -11.13 -16.46 -11.59
CA GLU A 150 -10.45 -16.93 -12.80
C GLU A 150 -10.38 -15.86 -13.90
N ASN A 151 -11.34 -14.94 -13.92
CA ASN A 151 -11.41 -13.84 -14.89
C ASN A 151 -10.64 -12.60 -14.41
N MET A 152 -10.14 -12.57 -13.16
CA MET A 152 -9.31 -11.46 -12.67
C MET A 152 -8.03 -11.36 -13.51
N PRO A 153 -7.69 -10.18 -14.07
CA PRO A 153 -6.49 -10.04 -14.88
C PRO A 153 -5.22 -10.08 -14.02
N ILE A 154 -4.09 -10.28 -14.68
CA ILE A 154 -2.72 -10.13 -14.16
C ILE A 154 -1.97 -9.06 -14.98
N LEU A 155 -0.73 -8.74 -14.60
CA LEU A 155 0.07 -7.72 -15.32
C LEU A 155 0.32 -8.10 -16.79
N GLU A 156 0.41 -9.38 -17.10
CA GLU A 156 0.57 -9.90 -18.46
C GLU A 156 -0.58 -9.49 -19.37
N ASP A 157 -1.82 -9.55 -18.90
CA ASP A 157 -2.99 -9.16 -19.68
C ASP A 157 -2.94 -7.66 -20.05
N LEU A 158 -2.47 -6.82 -19.12
CA LEU A 158 -2.26 -5.39 -19.39
C LEU A 158 -1.09 -5.17 -20.37
N TYR A 159 0.01 -5.90 -20.21
CA TYR A 159 1.16 -5.85 -21.12
C TYR A 159 0.77 -6.24 -22.55
N ASP A 160 0.02 -7.31 -22.72
CA ASP A 160 -0.43 -7.79 -24.02
C ASP A 160 -1.35 -6.77 -24.70
N LEU A 161 -2.27 -6.16 -23.94
CA LEU A 161 -3.11 -5.08 -24.45
C LEU A 161 -2.32 -3.85 -24.88
N LEU A 162 -1.29 -3.46 -24.11
CA LEU A 162 -0.39 -2.36 -24.47
C LEU A 162 0.42 -2.69 -25.74
N ARG A 163 0.85 -3.93 -25.91
CA ARG A 163 1.54 -4.41 -27.13
C ARG A 163 0.63 -4.44 -28.35
N ALA A 164 -0.67 -4.63 -28.16
CA ALA A 164 -1.66 -4.61 -29.22
C ALA A 164 -2.04 -3.20 -29.71
N GLN A 165 -1.61 -2.14 -29.02
CA GLN A 165 -1.88 -0.75 -29.42
C GLN A 165 -0.94 -0.29 -30.56
N ASP A 166 -1.46 0.48 -31.51
CA ASP A 166 -0.67 1.00 -32.64
C ASP A 166 0.26 2.16 -32.24
N GLU A 167 -0.05 2.87 -31.16
CA GLU A 167 0.72 4.03 -30.71
C GLU A 167 2.13 3.66 -30.21
N LYS A 168 3.15 4.43 -30.62
CA LYS A 168 4.55 4.20 -30.20
C LYS A 168 4.73 4.33 -28.69
N GLU A 169 3.98 5.23 -28.07
CA GLU A 169 3.96 5.47 -26.64
C GLU A 169 3.48 4.23 -25.87
N ALA A 170 2.51 3.48 -26.42
CA ALA A 170 2.05 2.23 -25.83
C ALA A 170 3.14 1.15 -25.89
N GLN A 171 3.84 1.05 -27.03
CA GLN A 171 4.97 0.13 -27.21
C GLN A 171 6.12 0.43 -26.25
N TYR A 172 6.38 1.72 -25.97
CA TYR A 172 7.36 2.14 -24.98
C TYR A 172 6.98 1.68 -23.57
N ILE A 173 5.72 1.88 -23.15
CA ILE A 173 5.24 1.42 -21.84
C ILE A 173 5.34 -0.12 -21.74
N ALA A 174 4.91 -0.83 -22.78
CA ALA A 174 4.99 -2.29 -22.81
C ALA A 174 6.45 -2.78 -22.68
N THR A 175 7.39 -2.14 -23.38
CA THR A 175 8.82 -2.48 -23.27
C THR A 175 9.35 -2.26 -21.85
N ALA A 176 8.93 -1.18 -21.18
CA ALA A 176 9.29 -0.93 -19.79
C ALA A 176 8.70 -1.98 -18.82
N LEU A 177 7.49 -2.47 -19.10
CA LEU A 177 6.81 -3.51 -18.33
C LEU A 177 7.41 -4.91 -18.53
N GLU A 178 8.04 -5.19 -19.67
CA GLU A 178 8.51 -6.53 -20.06
C GLU A 178 9.35 -7.22 -18.97
N ILE A 179 10.27 -6.50 -18.33
CA ILE A 179 11.12 -7.07 -17.26
C ILE A 179 10.32 -7.53 -16.03
N TYR A 180 9.14 -6.96 -15.79
CA TYR A 180 8.22 -7.26 -14.69
C TYR A 180 7.13 -8.27 -15.06
N VAL A 181 7.04 -8.67 -16.32
CA VAL A 181 6.02 -9.61 -16.81
C VAL A 181 6.66 -10.93 -17.20
N THR A 182 7.57 -10.89 -18.18
CA THR A 182 8.26 -12.06 -18.73
C THR A 182 9.74 -12.13 -18.29
N GLY A 183 10.28 -11.03 -17.76
CA GLY A 183 11.66 -10.93 -17.31
C GLY A 183 11.92 -11.38 -15.88
N SER A 184 13.07 -10.98 -15.36
CA SER A 184 13.60 -11.42 -14.05
C SER A 184 12.93 -10.81 -12.83
N LEU A 185 12.05 -9.81 -13.00
CA LEU A 185 11.39 -9.08 -11.93
C LEU A 185 9.88 -9.36 -11.86
N ASN A 186 9.45 -10.53 -12.34
CA ASN A 186 8.04 -10.90 -12.53
C ASN A 186 7.26 -11.29 -11.25
N VAL A 187 7.75 -10.91 -10.07
CA VAL A 187 7.13 -11.22 -8.76
C VAL A 187 5.66 -10.80 -8.66
N PHE A 188 5.26 -9.77 -9.40
CA PHE A 188 3.90 -9.23 -9.40
C PHE A 188 3.04 -9.68 -10.60
N ASN A 189 3.55 -10.55 -11.48
CA ASN A 189 2.81 -11.08 -12.63
C ASN A 189 2.20 -12.46 -12.34
N HIS A 190 1.54 -12.59 -11.19
CA HIS A 190 0.94 -13.84 -10.74
C HIS A 190 -0.38 -13.55 -10.04
N ARG A 191 -1.30 -14.51 -10.08
CA ARG A 191 -2.53 -14.45 -9.27
C ARG A 191 -2.17 -14.49 -7.79
N SER A 192 -2.92 -13.75 -6.98
CA SER A 192 -2.78 -13.78 -5.52
C SER A 192 -3.03 -15.19 -4.99
N ASN A 193 -2.11 -15.69 -4.16
CA ASN A 193 -2.22 -17.01 -3.54
C ASN A 193 -2.03 -16.99 -2.02
N VAL A 194 -1.99 -15.79 -1.45
CA VAL A 194 -1.83 -15.57 -0.02
C VAL A 194 -3.19 -15.39 0.63
N ASP A 195 -3.46 -16.14 1.69
CA ASP A 195 -4.56 -15.80 2.59
C ASP A 195 -4.18 -14.54 3.36
N ILE A 196 -5.06 -13.56 3.47
CA ILE A 196 -4.83 -12.31 4.22
C ILE A 196 -5.84 -12.14 5.36
N ASN A 197 -6.60 -13.20 5.69
CA ASN A 197 -7.68 -13.16 6.67
C ASN A 197 -7.22 -13.15 8.12
N ASN A 198 -5.93 -13.35 8.38
CA ASN A 198 -5.40 -13.21 9.73
C ASN A 198 -5.60 -11.77 10.22
N ARG A 199 -5.92 -11.64 11.51
CA ARG A 199 -6.13 -10.35 12.16
C ARG A 199 -4.87 -9.48 12.17
N ILE A 200 -3.69 -10.10 12.22
CA ILE A 200 -2.42 -9.39 12.12
C ILE A 200 -1.56 -9.96 11.00
N VAL A 201 -1.24 -9.12 10.01
CA VAL A 201 -0.51 -9.50 8.80
C VAL A 201 0.69 -8.58 8.63
N CYS A 202 1.86 -9.16 8.39
CA CYS A 202 3.09 -8.45 8.01
C CYS A 202 3.48 -8.82 6.59
N TYR A 203 3.57 -7.83 5.71
CA TYR A 203 4.18 -7.98 4.39
C TYR A 203 5.68 -7.71 4.50
N ASP A 204 6.45 -8.78 4.55
CA ASP A 204 7.91 -8.71 4.50
C ASP A 204 8.35 -8.59 3.05
N ILE A 205 8.88 -7.42 2.70
CA ILE A 205 9.36 -7.08 1.36
C ILE A 205 10.87 -6.78 1.35
N LYS A 206 11.60 -7.21 2.38
CA LYS A 206 13.03 -6.92 2.54
C LYS A 206 13.88 -7.45 1.40
N GLU A 207 13.54 -8.64 0.92
CA GLU A 207 14.27 -9.32 -0.16
C GLU A 207 13.87 -8.81 -1.56
N LEU A 208 12.96 -7.83 -1.66
CA LEU A 208 12.79 -7.08 -2.90
C LEU A 208 13.99 -6.16 -3.12
N GLY A 209 14.57 -6.25 -4.32
CA GLY A 209 15.59 -5.29 -4.76
C GLY A 209 15.05 -3.87 -4.73
N LYS A 210 15.95 -2.87 -4.73
CA LYS A 210 15.62 -1.44 -4.57
C LYS A 210 14.49 -0.96 -5.49
N GLN A 211 14.44 -1.44 -6.72
CA GLN A 211 13.42 -1.09 -7.71
C GLN A 211 12.05 -1.71 -7.36
N LEU A 212 12.02 -3.01 -7.04
CA LEU A 212 10.81 -3.72 -6.65
C LEU A 212 10.29 -3.30 -5.27
N LYS A 213 11.14 -2.79 -4.37
CA LYS A 213 10.73 -2.40 -3.02
C LYS A 213 9.63 -1.33 -3.05
N LYS A 214 9.77 -0.30 -3.89
CA LYS A 214 8.74 0.75 -4.03
C LYS A 214 7.44 0.20 -4.60
N ILE A 215 7.56 -0.65 -5.64
CA ILE A 215 6.41 -1.33 -6.25
C ILE A 215 5.70 -2.19 -5.20
N GLY A 216 6.45 -2.99 -4.43
CA GLY A 216 5.89 -3.82 -3.37
C GLY A 216 5.17 -3.02 -2.30
N MET A 217 5.73 -1.87 -1.87
CA MET A 217 5.03 -0.99 -0.93
C MET A 217 3.72 -0.46 -1.50
N LEU A 218 3.69 -0.08 -2.78
CA LEU A 218 2.50 0.41 -3.46
C LEU A 218 1.44 -0.70 -3.59
N VAL A 219 1.84 -1.91 -3.99
CA VAL A 219 0.97 -3.09 -4.09
C VAL A 219 0.39 -3.47 -2.73
N VAL A 220 1.21 -3.46 -1.68
CA VAL A 220 0.74 -3.71 -0.31
C VAL A 220 -0.29 -2.67 0.13
N GLN A 221 -0.08 -1.40 -0.22
CA GLN A 221 -1.02 -0.34 0.11
C GLN A 221 -2.39 -0.52 -0.57
N ASP A 222 -2.42 -0.94 -1.84
CA ASP A 222 -3.66 -1.29 -2.54
C ASP A 222 -4.35 -2.51 -1.90
N GLN A 223 -3.59 -3.53 -1.50
CA GLN A 223 -4.16 -4.68 -0.76
C GLN A 223 -4.71 -4.30 0.61
N VAL A 224 -4.06 -3.37 1.31
CA VAL A 224 -4.59 -2.84 2.58
C VAL A 224 -5.89 -2.09 2.33
N TRP A 225 -5.97 -1.29 1.27
CA TRP A 225 -7.20 -0.62 0.87
C TRP A 225 -8.35 -1.62 0.71
N ASN A 226 -8.09 -2.77 0.08
CA ASN A 226 -9.07 -3.86 -0.07
C ASN A 226 -9.55 -4.42 1.27
N ARG A 227 -8.63 -4.57 2.24
CA ARG A 227 -9.01 -4.99 3.59
C ARG A 227 -9.87 -3.93 4.28
N VAL A 228 -9.57 -2.65 4.10
CA VAL A 228 -10.33 -1.56 4.73
C VAL A 228 -11.76 -1.49 4.24
N THR A 229 -11.99 -1.65 2.94
CA THR A 229 -13.34 -1.62 2.36
C THR A 229 -14.19 -2.78 2.90
N ILE A 230 -13.64 -3.99 2.95
CA ILE A 230 -14.29 -5.17 3.54
C ILE A 230 -14.59 -4.94 5.03
N ASN A 231 -13.60 -4.48 5.78
CA ASN A 231 -13.74 -4.26 7.22
C ASN A 231 -14.74 -3.16 7.56
N ARG A 232 -14.87 -2.14 6.70
CA ARG A 232 -15.90 -1.10 6.85
C ARG A 232 -17.30 -1.70 6.83
N ALA A 233 -17.58 -2.61 5.89
CA ALA A 233 -18.86 -3.32 5.84
C ALA A 233 -19.11 -4.14 7.11
N ALA A 234 -18.05 -4.71 7.68
CA ALA A 234 -18.08 -5.42 8.97
C ALA A 234 -18.02 -4.51 10.22
N ARG A 235 -18.03 -3.17 10.07
CA ARG A 235 -17.87 -2.18 11.15
C ARG A 235 -16.62 -2.39 12.01
N LYS A 236 -15.54 -2.85 11.37
CA LYS A 236 -14.24 -3.13 11.98
C LYS A 236 -13.21 -2.12 11.47
N SER A 237 -12.32 -1.65 12.34
CA SER A 237 -11.23 -0.75 11.93
C SER A 237 -10.01 -1.54 11.49
N THR A 238 -9.23 -0.96 10.58
CA THR A 238 -7.97 -1.53 10.11
C THR A 238 -6.84 -0.55 10.38
N ARG A 239 -5.81 -1.00 11.08
CA ARG A 239 -4.59 -0.22 11.30
C ARG A 239 -3.56 -0.60 10.28
N TYR A 240 -2.97 0.39 9.64
CA TYR A 240 -1.94 0.17 8.62
C TYR A 240 -0.64 0.85 9.05
N TYR A 241 0.40 0.08 9.30
CA TYR A 241 1.73 0.59 9.64
C TYR A 241 2.62 0.51 8.41
N ILE A 242 3.13 1.65 7.96
CA ILE A 242 3.95 1.78 6.76
C ILE A 242 5.36 2.17 7.19
N ASP A 243 6.26 1.19 7.26
CA ASP A 243 7.66 1.48 7.58
C ASP A 243 8.43 1.99 6.35
N GLU A 244 9.37 2.91 6.60
CA GLU A 244 10.05 3.71 5.58
C GLU A 244 9.10 4.38 4.56
N MET A 245 7.94 4.88 5.01
CA MET A 245 6.89 5.48 4.17
C MET A 245 7.39 6.51 3.17
N HIS A 246 8.42 7.30 3.52
CA HIS A 246 9.00 8.32 2.66
C HIS A 246 9.44 7.81 1.28
N LEU A 247 9.62 6.50 1.10
CA LEU A 247 9.89 5.88 -0.21
C LEU A 247 8.74 6.04 -1.22
N LEU A 248 7.49 6.12 -0.75
CA LEU A 248 6.29 6.29 -1.58
C LEU A 248 6.04 7.75 -1.99
N LEU A 249 6.71 8.71 -1.36
CA LEU A 249 6.49 10.15 -1.59
C LEU A 249 7.51 10.79 -2.53
N LYS A 250 8.33 9.97 -3.19
CA LYS A 250 9.44 10.43 -4.04
C LYS A 250 8.99 10.81 -5.45
N GLU A 251 8.11 10.02 -6.03
CA GLU A 251 7.55 10.22 -7.36
C GLU A 251 6.17 10.90 -7.28
N GLU A 252 5.84 11.78 -8.22
CA GLU A 252 4.68 12.67 -8.13
C GLU A 252 3.34 11.91 -8.17
N GLN A 253 3.13 10.99 -9.13
CA GLN A 253 1.88 10.23 -9.17
C GLN A 253 1.77 9.28 -7.97
N THR A 254 2.87 8.62 -7.61
CA THR A 254 2.92 7.72 -6.44
C THR A 254 2.61 8.46 -5.14
N ALA A 255 3.14 9.67 -4.96
CA ALA A 255 2.86 10.53 -3.81
C ALA A 255 1.39 10.97 -3.79
N ALA A 256 0.86 11.41 -4.94
CA ALA A 256 -0.53 11.82 -5.08
C ALA A 256 -1.51 10.69 -4.71
N TYR A 257 -1.31 9.49 -5.29
CA TYR A 257 -2.09 8.30 -4.93
C TYR A 257 -1.96 7.95 -3.46
N THR A 258 -0.75 8.03 -2.90
CA THR A 258 -0.51 7.74 -1.48
C THR A 258 -1.29 8.68 -0.57
N VAL A 259 -1.30 9.98 -0.87
CA VAL A 259 -2.05 11.00 -0.12
C VAL A 259 -3.56 10.79 -0.27
N GLU A 260 -4.02 10.45 -1.46
CA GLU A 260 -5.42 10.21 -1.71
C GLU A 260 -5.93 9.01 -0.89
N ILE A 261 -5.21 7.89 -0.95
CA ILE A 261 -5.50 6.70 -0.14
C ILE A 261 -5.42 7.03 1.36
N TRP A 262 -4.46 7.85 1.79
CA TRP A 262 -4.35 8.31 3.18
C TRP A 262 -5.61 9.04 3.66
N LYS A 263 -6.17 9.93 2.82
CA LYS A 263 -7.42 10.65 3.07
C LYS A 263 -8.63 9.70 3.06
N ARG A 264 -8.64 8.71 2.17
CA ARG A 264 -9.71 7.70 2.08
C ARG A 264 -9.72 6.79 3.31
N PHE A 265 -8.58 6.28 3.75
CA PHE A 265 -8.50 5.43 4.96
C PHE A 265 -9.25 6.06 6.13
N ARG A 266 -9.02 7.36 6.39
CA ARG A 266 -9.69 8.10 7.46
C ARG A 266 -11.22 8.02 7.38
N LYS A 267 -11.79 8.19 6.18
CA LYS A 267 -13.26 8.15 5.98
C LYS A 267 -13.82 6.72 6.13
N TRP A 268 -13.01 5.71 5.84
CA TRP A 268 -13.44 4.31 5.74
C TRP A 268 -13.12 3.47 6.97
N GLY A 269 -12.62 4.08 8.05
CA GLY A 269 -12.26 3.37 9.29
C GLY A 269 -10.87 2.73 9.26
N GLY A 270 -10.05 3.08 8.26
CA GLY A 270 -8.62 2.83 8.21
C GLY A 270 -7.86 3.84 9.09
N ILE A 271 -6.81 3.36 9.75
CA ILE A 271 -5.96 4.10 10.68
C ILE A 271 -4.50 3.93 10.24
N PRO A 272 -4.06 4.63 9.20
CA PRO A 272 -2.72 4.51 8.69
C PRO A 272 -1.73 5.25 9.59
N THR A 273 -0.52 4.71 9.69
CA THR A 273 0.57 5.20 10.53
C THR A 273 1.87 5.12 9.73
N GLY A 274 2.42 6.28 9.39
CA GLY A 274 3.66 6.39 8.64
C GLY A 274 4.85 6.39 9.58
N ILE A 275 5.86 5.58 9.28
CA ILE A 275 7.07 5.51 10.06
C ILE A 275 8.21 5.90 9.13
N THR A 276 9.02 6.88 9.53
CA THR A 276 10.17 7.28 8.73
C THR A 276 11.28 7.87 9.58
N GLN A 277 12.51 7.57 9.17
CA GLN A 277 13.71 8.23 9.68
C GLN A 277 14.18 9.42 8.87
N ASN A 278 13.78 9.48 7.60
CA ASN A 278 14.20 10.53 6.70
C ASN A 278 13.12 11.61 6.61
N VAL A 279 13.09 12.47 7.63
CA VAL A 279 12.16 13.61 7.69
C VAL A 279 12.44 14.60 6.57
N LYS A 280 13.69 14.71 6.09
CA LYS A 280 14.04 15.61 4.97
C LYS A 280 13.42 15.15 3.66
N ASP A 281 13.54 13.87 3.32
CA ASP A 281 12.89 13.30 2.14
C ASP A 281 11.37 13.46 2.25
N LEU A 282 10.81 13.21 3.45
CA LEU A 282 9.38 13.40 3.72
C LEU A 282 8.94 14.86 3.45
N LEU A 283 9.68 15.85 3.95
CA LEU A 283 9.40 17.28 3.79
C LEU A 283 9.66 17.83 2.38
N SER A 284 10.40 17.09 1.55
CA SER A 284 10.72 17.51 0.18
C SER A 284 9.57 17.28 -0.81
N SER A 285 8.65 16.37 -0.46
CA SER A 285 7.45 16.12 -1.24
C SER A 285 6.45 17.25 -1.00
N ARG A 286 5.94 17.87 -2.07
CA ARG A 286 4.88 18.89 -1.95
C ARG A 286 3.60 18.32 -1.34
N GLU A 287 3.42 17.01 -1.51
CA GLU A 287 2.19 16.31 -1.18
C GLU A 287 2.11 15.97 0.32
N VAL A 288 3.24 16.06 1.04
CA VAL A 288 3.33 15.76 2.47
C VAL A 288 2.49 16.68 3.34
N GLU A 289 2.28 17.93 2.93
CA GLU A 289 1.48 18.90 3.70
C GLU A 289 0.07 18.36 3.95
N ASN A 290 -0.50 17.70 2.94
CA ASN A 290 -1.78 17.01 3.06
C ASN A 290 -1.76 15.87 4.08
N ILE A 291 -0.64 15.15 4.22
CA ILE A 291 -0.50 14.07 5.21
C ILE A 291 -0.45 14.67 6.62
N PHE A 292 0.29 15.77 6.82
CA PHE A 292 0.37 16.44 8.12
C PHE A 292 -0.97 17.04 8.57
N GLU A 293 -1.71 17.71 7.68
CA GLU A 293 -3.05 18.19 7.97
C GLU A 293 -4.03 17.04 8.28
N ASN A 294 -3.72 15.85 7.74
CA ASN A 294 -4.51 14.65 7.92
C ASN A 294 -3.81 13.60 8.80
N SER A 295 -3.03 14.00 9.82
CA SER A 295 -2.44 13.11 10.84
C SER A 295 -2.53 13.67 12.25
#